data_AF-A0A8S8Z7K6-F1
#
_entry.id   AF-A0A8S8Z7K6-F1
#
_cell.length_a   1.000
_cell.length_b   1.000
_cell.length_c   1.000
_cell.angle_alpha   90.00
_cell.angle_beta   90.00
_cell.angle_gamma   90.00
#
_symmetry.space_group_name_H-M   'P 1'
#
loop_
_entity.id
_entity.type
_entity.pdbx_description
1 polymer ?
#
loop_
_entity_poly.entity_id
_entity_poly.type
_entity_poly.pdbx_seq_one_letter_code
_entity_poly.pdbx_strand_id
1 'polypeptide(L)'
;MEGLIGTGTGRTYDDFQRQIPEPVKPLFDKLRTYCMSLDEKVIEDVRMHRIVFCKTMTFRWFADLEPTQSSIIIKIQKERKLEPKILEITPEQELSE
;
A
#
# COMPACT_ATOMS: atom_id res chain seq x y z
N MET A 1 8.17 9.76 22.00
CA MET A 1 7.11 8.74 22.03
C MET A 1 7.63 7.60 21.17
N GLU A 2 8.16 6.58 21.84
CA GLU A 2 8.95 5.52 21.21
C GLU A 2 8.06 4.66 20.31
N GLY A 3 8.43 4.58 19.04
CA GLY A 3 7.67 3.91 18.00
C GLY A 3 7.50 2.44 18.33
N LEU A 4 6.25 1.96 18.27
CA LEU A 4 5.93 0.55 18.28
C LEU A 4 6.61 -0.11 17.07
N ILE A 5 7.79 -0.69 17.31
CA ILE A 5 8.49 -1.57 16.39
C ILE A 5 7.65 -2.83 16.27
N GLY A 6 6.86 -2.91 15.21
CA GLY A 6 6.04 -4.07 14.92
C GLY A 6 5.77 -4.18 13.44
N THR A 7 6.79 -4.14 12.57
CA THR A 7 6.56 -4.24 11.11
C THR A 7 7.76 -4.87 10.39
N GLY A 8 7.52 -5.55 9.27
CA GLY A 8 8.45 -6.51 8.67
C GLY A 8 9.76 -5.94 8.13
N THR A 9 10.80 -6.77 8.08
CA THR A 9 12.12 -6.58 7.43
C THR A 9 12.93 -5.31 7.78
N GLY A 10 12.40 -4.33 8.51
CA GLY A 10 13.07 -3.05 8.79
C GLY A 10 13.19 -2.12 7.57
N ARG A 11 12.52 -2.42 6.46
CA ARG A 11 12.53 -1.56 5.26
C ARG A 11 11.65 -0.34 5.45
N THR A 12 12.11 0.80 4.97
CA THR A 12 11.36 2.06 5.01
C THR A 12 10.74 2.35 3.65
N TYR A 13 9.76 3.26 3.62
CA TYR A 13 9.25 3.79 2.35
C TYR A 13 10.35 4.48 1.54
N ASP A 14 11.32 5.11 2.21
CA ASP A 14 12.44 5.79 1.55
C ASP A 14 13.36 4.83 0.78
N ASP A 15 13.50 3.60 1.27
CA ASP A 15 14.19 2.54 0.55
C ASP A 15 13.35 2.02 -0.62
N PHE A 16 12.05 1.79 -0.37
CA PHE A 16 11.13 1.24 -1.35
C PHE A 16 10.89 2.18 -2.53
N GLN A 17 10.69 3.47 -2.28
CA GLN A 17 10.26 4.42 -3.31
C GLN A 17 11.27 4.58 -4.46
N ARG A 18 12.54 4.24 -4.22
CA ARG A 18 13.61 4.25 -5.23
C ARG A 18 13.43 3.21 -6.32
N GLN A 19 12.62 2.19 -6.09
CA GLN A 19 12.34 1.12 -7.06
C GLN A 19 11.02 1.31 -7.81
N ILE A 20 10.21 2.30 -7.42
CA ILE A 20 8.94 2.59 -8.09
C ILE A 20 9.25 3.31 -9.41
N PRO A 21 8.75 2.81 -10.55
CA PRO A 21 8.93 3.49 -11.82
C PRO A 21 8.34 4.92 -11.80
N GLU A 22 9.12 5.88 -12.31
CA GLU A 22 8.75 7.31 -12.33
C GLU A 22 7.35 7.61 -12.86
N PRO A 23 6.86 6.97 -13.95
CA PRO A 23 5.50 7.25 -14.46
C PRO A 23 4.40 6.89 -13.45
N VAL A 24 4.65 5.88 -12.60
CA VAL A 24 3.66 5.32 -11.67
C VAL A 24 3.76 5.96 -10.29
N LYS A 25 4.95 6.48 -9.93
CA LYS A 25 5.24 7.00 -8.59
C LYS A 25 4.24 8.05 -8.08
N PRO A 26 3.83 9.07 -8.86
CA PRO A 26 2.86 10.06 -8.37
C PRO A 26 1.51 9.46 -7.99
N LEU A 27 1.02 8.47 -8.74
CA LEU A 27 -0.22 7.77 -8.42
C LEU A 27 -0.04 6.88 -7.19
N PHE A 28 1.10 6.19 -7.09
CA PHE A 28 1.43 5.35 -5.94
C PHE A 28 1.48 6.16 -4.64
N ASP A 29 2.15 7.32 -4.66
CA ASP A 29 2.23 8.24 -3.51
C ASP A 29 0.84 8.72 -3.06
N LYS A 30 -0.06 9.02 -4.01
CA LYS A 30 -1.45 9.40 -3.72
C LYS A 30 -2.21 8.26 -3.04
N LEU A 31 -2.15 7.05 -3.58
CA LEU A 31 -2.82 5.88 -2.99
C LEU A 31 -2.28 5.54 -1.60
N ARG A 32 -0.96 5.61 -1.41
CA ARG A 32 -0.32 5.41 -0.11
C ARG A 32 -0.84 6.44 0.90
N THR A 33 -0.84 7.71 0.52
CA THR A 33 -1.35 8.80 1.37
C THR A 33 -2.81 8.57 1.73
N TYR A 34 -3.64 8.20 0.76
CA TYR A 34 -5.04 7.87 0.99
C TYR A 34 -5.19 6.70 1.98
N CYS A 35 -4.48 5.59 1.77
CA CYS A 35 -4.53 4.42 2.65
C CYS A 35 -4.13 4.76 4.09
N MET A 36 -3.09 5.59 4.29
CA MET A 36 -2.67 6.07 5.60
C MET A 36 -3.67 7.03 6.24
N SER A 37 -4.47 7.75 5.43
CA SER A 37 -5.47 8.70 5.93
C SER A 37 -6.76 8.05 6.45
N LEU A 38 -6.99 6.77 6.14
CA LEU A 38 -8.24 6.08 6.48
C LEU A 38 -8.45 5.88 8.00
N ASP A 39 -7.38 5.80 8.79
CA ASP A 39 -7.42 5.72 10.26
C ASP A 39 -6.04 6.07 10.81
N GLU A 40 -5.97 6.77 11.95
CA GLU A 40 -4.70 7.14 12.61
C GLU A 40 -3.84 5.91 12.99
N LYS A 41 -4.48 4.74 13.09
CA LYS A 41 -3.90 3.46 13.47
C LYS A 41 -3.67 2.53 12.27
N VAL A 42 -3.60 3.07 11.05
CA VAL A 42 -3.11 2.30 9.90
C VAL A 42 -1.61 2.08 10.07
N ILE A 43 -1.18 0.83 9.86
CA ILE A 43 0.23 0.45 9.81
C ILE A 43 0.62 0.25 8.35
N GLU A 44 1.69 0.92 7.94
CA GLU A 44 2.39 0.64 6.69
C GLU A 44 3.43 -0.48 6.91
N ASP A 45 3.32 -1.56 6.15
CA ASP A 45 4.25 -2.68 6.17
C ASP A 45 4.93 -2.82 4.81
N VAL A 46 6.16 -2.31 4.74
CA VAL A 46 6.94 -2.23 3.51
C VAL A 46 7.61 -3.57 3.21
N ARG A 47 7.29 -4.15 2.04
CA ARG A 47 7.85 -5.42 1.55
C ARG A 47 8.78 -5.16 0.36
N MET A 48 9.43 -6.21 -0.13
CA MET A 48 10.45 -6.07 -1.19
C MET A 48 9.91 -5.52 -2.51
N HIS A 49 8.64 -5.79 -2.84
CA HIS A 49 8.03 -5.43 -4.13
C HIS A 49 6.64 -4.78 -3.98
N ARG A 50 6.15 -4.60 -2.75
CA ARG A 50 4.83 -4.06 -2.48
C ARG A 50 4.76 -3.40 -1.11
N ILE A 51 3.72 -2.62 -0.89
CA ILE A 51 3.37 -2.08 0.42
C ILE A 51 2.03 -2.64 0.85
N VAL A 52 1.98 -3.15 2.08
CA VAL A 52 0.77 -3.72 2.66
C VAL A 52 0.29 -2.80 3.79
N PHE A 53 -0.98 -2.39 3.75
CA PHE A 53 -1.59 -1.57 4.78
C PHE A 53 -2.44 -2.43 5.71
N CYS A 54 -2.16 -2.34 7.00
CA CYS A 54 -2.76 -3.18 8.04
C CYS A 54 -3.53 -2.36 9.07
N LYS A 55 -4.57 -2.97 9.65
CA LYS A 55 -5.19 -2.46 10.89
C LYS A 55 -4.36 -2.88 12.10
N THR A 56 -3.87 -1.90 12.87
CA THR A 56 -2.98 -2.06 14.05
C THR A 56 -3.22 -3.30 14.91
N MET A 57 -4.43 -3.48 15.44
CA MET A 57 -4.64 -4.46 16.54
C MET A 57 -4.52 -5.93 16.12
N THR A 58 -4.57 -6.25 14.83
CA THR A 58 -4.49 -7.65 14.36
C THR A 58 -3.57 -7.86 13.17
N PHE A 59 -2.83 -6.82 12.75
CA PHE A 59 -2.02 -6.82 11.52
C PHE A 59 -2.77 -7.41 10.32
N ARG A 60 -4.09 -7.21 10.28
CA ARG A 60 -4.92 -7.64 9.17
C ARG A 60 -4.79 -6.62 8.08
N TRP A 61 -4.22 -7.05 6.96
CA TRP A 61 -4.12 -6.23 5.78
C TRP A 61 -5.52 -5.95 5.21
N PHE A 62 -5.70 -4.74 4.69
CA PHE A 62 -6.91 -4.33 3.96
C PHE A 62 -6.58 -3.87 2.54
N ALA A 63 -5.35 -3.40 2.31
CA ALA A 63 -4.85 -3.01 0.99
C ALA A 63 -3.42 -3.55 0.79
N ASP A 64 -3.14 -4.01 -0.41
CA ASP A 64 -1.81 -4.41 -0.89
C ASP A 64 -1.56 -3.70 -2.23
N LEU A 65 -0.52 -2.88 -2.30
CA LEU A 65 -0.14 -2.07 -3.46
C LEU A 65 1.19 -2.55 -4.04
N GLU A 66 1.16 -3.02 -5.28
CA GLU A 66 2.32 -3.52 -6.01
C GLU A 66 2.52 -2.68 -7.29
N PRO A 67 3.58 -1.86 -7.38
CA PRO A 67 3.87 -1.11 -8.59
C PRO A 67 4.43 -2.03 -9.68
N THR A 68 3.99 -1.82 -10.91
CA THR A 68 4.56 -2.42 -12.12
C THR A 68 5.31 -1.34 -12.90
N GLN A 69 5.76 -1.65 -14.12
CA GLN A 69 6.40 -0.67 -15.01
C GLN A 69 5.49 0.49 -15.44
N SER A 70 4.17 0.26 -15.51
CA SER A 70 3.21 1.26 -16.05
C SER A 70 1.87 1.29 -15.31
N SER A 71 1.71 0.49 -14.26
CA SER A 71 0.44 0.35 -13.53
C SER A 71 0.69 0.06 -12.05
N ILE A 72 -0.37 0.00 -11.26
CA ILE A 72 -0.35 -0.48 -9.88
C ILE A 72 -1.40 -1.58 -9.75
N ILE A 73 -0.96 -2.74 -9.28
CA ILE A 73 -1.87 -3.81 -8.85
C ILE A 73 -2.30 -3.50 -7.43
N ILE A 74 -3.60 -3.39 -7.22
CA ILE A 74 -4.23 -3.12 -5.93
C ILE A 74 -5.05 -4.34 -5.54
N LYS A 75 -4.76 -4.92 -4.39
CA LYS A 75 -5.61 -5.96 -3.78
C LYS A 75 -6.31 -5.34 -2.58
N ILE A 76 -7.65 -5.46 -2.53
CA ILE A 76 -8.47 -4.95 -1.45
C ILE A 76 -9.12 -6.12 -0.71
N GLN A 77 -8.80 -6.25 0.57
CA GLN A 77 -9.33 -7.30 1.45
C GLN A 77 -10.43 -6.73 2.34
N LYS A 78 -11.69 -6.95 1.94
CA LYS A 78 -12.85 -6.51 2.74
C LYS A 78 -13.05 -7.36 3.98
N GLU A 79 -12.91 -8.68 3.85
CA GLU A 79 -13.15 -9.66 4.93
C GLU A 79 -12.14 -10.80 4.88
N ARG A 80 -11.70 -11.32 6.03
CA ARG A 80 -10.59 -12.28 6.13
C ARG A 80 -10.72 -13.54 5.26
N LYS A 81 -11.93 -14.04 5.04
CA LYS A 81 -12.19 -15.32 4.37
C LYS A 81 -12.63 -15.18 2.91
N LEU A 82 -12.78 -13.95 2.42
CA LEU A 82 -13.15 -13.71 1.03
C LEU A 82 -11.89 -13.55 0.19
N GLU A 83 -11.99 -13.89 -1.08
CA GLU A 83 -10.95 -13.52 -2.05
C GLU A 83 -10.85 -12.00 -2.15
N PRO A 84 -9.64 -11.42 -2.18
CA PRO A 84 -9.48 -9.99 -2.33
C PRO A 84 -9.95 -9.54 -3.71
N LYS A 85 -10.51 -8.33 -3.77
CA LYS A 85 -10.77 -7.67 -5.05
C LYS A 85 -9.42 -7.22 -5.62
N ILE A 86 -9.08 -7.68 -6.82
CA ILE A 86 -7.86 -7.28 -7.52
C ILE A 86 -8.24 -6.26 -8.58
N LEU A 87 -7.51 -5.15 -8.60
CA LEU A 87 -7.61 -4.08 -9.58
C LEU A 87 -6.22 -3.83 -10.12
N GLU A 88 -6.14 -3.46 -11.39
CA GLU A 88 -4.95 -2.88 -11.98
C GLU A 88 -5.32 -1.51 -12.50
N ILE A 89 -4.58 -0.49 -12.07
CA ILE A 89 -4.85 0.90 -12.46
C ILE A 89 -3.63 1.53 -13.10
N THR A 90 -3.85 2.41 -14.07
CA THR A 90 -2.78 3.16 -14.74
C THR A 90 -2.84 4.65 -14.39
N PRO A 91 -1.74 5.40 -14.53
CA PRO A 91 -1.72 6.85 -14.30
C PRO A 91 -2.72 7.66 -15.13
N GLU A 92 -3.11 7.16 -16.30
CA GLU A 92 -4.02 7.82 -17.25
C GLU A 92 -5.50 7.55 -16.94
N GLN A 93 -5.78 6.66 -15.99
CA GLN A 93 -7.14 6.28 -15.65
C GLN A 93 -7.78 7.35 -14.76
N GLU A 94 -8.93 7.88 -15.19
CA GLU A 94 -9.74 8.77 -14.36
C GLU A 94 -10.31 7.98 -13.18
N LEU A 95 -9.91 8.35 -11.96
CA LEU A 95 -10.37 7.73 -10.72
C LEU A 95 -11.39 8.66 -10.06
N SER A 96 -12.59 8.16 -9.81
CA SER A 96 -13.57 8.82 -8.94
C SER A 96 -13.44 8.30 -7.50
N GLU A 97 -13.61 9.18 -6.52
CA GLU A 97 -13.71 8.83 -5.09
C GLU A 97 -14.96 7.99 -4.76
#